data_AF-A0A9D6I1I4-F1
#
_entry.id   AF-A0A9D6I1I4-F1
#
_cell.length_a   1.000
_cell.length_b   1.000
_cell.length_c   1.000
_cell.angle_alpha   90.00
_cell.angle_beta   90.00
_cell.angle_gamma   90.00
#
_symmetry.space_group_name_H-M   'P 1'
#
loop_
_entity.id
_entity.type
_entity.pdbx_description
1 polymer ?
#
loop_
_entity_poly.entity_id
_entity_poly.type
_entity_poly.pdbx_seq_one_letter_code
_entity_poly.pdbx_strand_id
1 'polypeptide(L)'
;MTLVFFLLFILSLISLVAGLIKPSIFSRILKGSVARKSIGLIFGIASFVFFVGVGLTAPKTTNGATNTNQPKQTKDEANIEASKNQQEKSAEDSTTSLDDTLYLVASVTDGDTIKVEISGKLEAIRLVGIDTPETVDPRKPVQCFGKEASDRAKMILTEQKVRLEKDLTQNERDKYGRLLRFVFLEDGTNFNKKMILDGYAHEYTYQSNPYKYQQEFKEAEKQAIEANRGLWSASACGGDTTQEATTPTQNTSGGSSPTATQPTTPTLPPSTTTTTLPVKKSKTSICHAPGTTYYNQTIYFTPYNTIDECLDSGGRLPLR
;
A
#
# COMPACT_ATOMS: atom_id res chain seq x y z
N MET A 1 49.59 17.07 2.46
CA MET A 1 49.15 15.93 3.31
C MET A 1 47.64 15.72 3.19
N THR A 2 46.78 16.67 3.56
CA THR A 2 45.30 16.51 3.56
C THR A 2 44.67 16.17 2.20
N LEU A 3 45.14 16.75 1.10
CA LEU A 3 44.60 16.44 -0.24
C LEU A 3 44.89 15.00 -0.69
N VAL A 4 46.09 14.48 -0.38
CA VAL A 4 46.47 13.09 -0.71
C VAL A 4 45.63 12.11 0.10
N PHE A 5 45.38 12.40 1.38
CA PHE A 5 44.48 11.59 2.21
C PHE A 5 43.05 11.59 1.69
N PHE A 6 42.55 12.74 1.21
CA PHE A 6 41.21 12.82 0.64
C PHE A 6 41.10 12.00 -0.66
N LEU A 7 42.11 12.06 -1.53
CA LEU A 7 42.13 11.26 -2.76
C LEU A 7 42.19 9.75 -2.48
N LEU A 8 43.00 9.33 -1.50
CA LEU A 8 43.07 7.91 -1.09
C LEU A 8 41.76 7.44 -0.46
N PHE A 9 41.08 8.29 0.31
CA PHE A 9 39.77 7.98 0.86
C PHE A 9 38.71 7.80 -0.23
N ILE A 10 38.66 8.70 -1.22
CA ILE A 10 37.73 8.58 -2.34
C ILE A 10 38.04 7.34 -3.19
N LEU A 11 39.32 7.04 -3.44
CA LEU A 11 39.72 5.83 -4.18
C LEU A 11 39.30 4.55 -3.44
N SER A 12 39.40 4.54 -2.11
CA SER A 12 38.93 3.45 -1.25
C SER A 12 37.40 3.28 -1.35
N LEU A 13 36.64 4.38 -1.31
CA LEU A 13 35.18 4.35 -1.41
C LEU A 13 34.70 3.85 -2.78
N ILE A 14 35.33 4.31 -3.86
CA ILE A 14 35.04 3.83 -5.23
C ILE A 14 35.32 2.33 -5.35
N SER A 15 36.43 1.86 -4.77
CA SER A 15 36.80 0.45 -4.77
C SER A 15 35.80 -0.43 -4.00
N LEU A 16 35.27 0.06 -2.87
CA LEU A 16 34.21 -0.61 -2.11
C LEU A 16 32.91 -0.75 -2.91
N VAL A 17 32.44 0.37 -3.50
CA VAL A 17 31.19 0.38 -4.28
C VAL A 17 31.31 -0.53 -5.51
N ALA A 18 32.44 -0.47 -6.23
CA ALA A 18 32.71 -1.36 -7.35
C ALA A 18 32.74 -2.84 -6.94
N GLY A 19 33.33 -3.16 -5.78
CA GLY A 19 33.39 -4.52 -5.24
C GLY A 19 32.03 -5.09 -4.83
N LEU A 20 31.13 -4.24 -4.30
CA LEU A 20 29.78 -4.63 -3.93
C LEU A 20 28.87 -4.86 -5.14
N ILE A 21 29.01 -4.03 -6.19
CA ILE A 21 28.21 -4.14 -7.42
C ILE A 21 28.70 -5.32 -8.28
N LYS A 22 30.02 -5.52 -8.40
CA LYS A 22 30.60 -6.54 -9.30
C LYS A 22 31.82 -7.24 -8.67
N PRO A 23 31.61 -8.31 -7.89
CA PRO A 23 32.69 -8.96 -7.14
C PRO A 23 33.76 -9.62 -8.02
N SER A 24 33.46 -9.90 -9.30
CA SER A 24 34.43 -10.46 -10.27
C SER A 24 35.54 -9.50 -10.70
N ILE A 25 35.45 -8.21 -10.33
CA ILE A 25 36.56 -7.26 -10.54
C ILE A 25 37.73 -7.62 -9.61
N PHE A 26 37.43 -8.07 -8.38
CA PHE A 26 38.45 -8.40 -7.38
C PHE A 26 39.05 -9.79 -7.56
N SER A 27 38.41 -10.71 -8.29
CA SER A 27 38.96 -12.04 -8.55
C SER A 27 40.21 -12.01 -9.44
N ARG A 28 40.49 -10.89 -10.14
CA ARG A 28 41.73 -10.67 -10.87
C ARG A 28 42.90 -10.27 -9.96
N ILE A 29 42.62 -9.67 -8.81
CA ILE A 29 43.61 -9.11 -7.87
C ILE A 29 43.84 -10.08 -6.71
N LEU A 30 42.78 -10.71 -6.22
CA LEU A 30 42.82 -11.71 -5.15
C LEU A 30 42.57 -13.08 -5.79
N LYS A 31 43.61 -13.91 -5.91
CA LYS A 31 43.50 -15.31 -6.36
C LYS A 31 42.60 -16.09 -5.38
N GLY A 32 41.31 -16.18 -5.69
CA GLY A 32 40.33 -16.93 -4.90
C GLY A 32 38.90 -16.47 -5.18
N SER A 33 37.93 -17.37 -5.07
CA SER A 33 36.50 -17.04 -5.16
C SER A 33 36.06 -16.31 -3.89
N VAL A 34 36.13 -14.97 -3.90
CA VAL A 34 35.74 -14.16 -2.74
C VAL A 34 34.22 -13.96 -2.72
N ALA A 35 33.56 -14.47 -1.68
CA ALA A 35 32.13 -14.25 -1.48
C ALA A 35 31.83 -12.78 -1.12
N ARG A 36 30.66 -12.27 -1.53
CA ARG A 36 30.24 -10.87 -1.28
C ARG A 36 30.29 -10.46 0.20
N LYS A 37 30.03 -11.40 1.11
CA LYS A 37 30.10 -11.18 2.57
C LYS A 37 31.53 -10.96 3.07
N SER A 38 32.52 -11.61 2.45
CA SER A 38 33.93 -11.50 2.84
C SER A 38 34.54 -10.16 2.42
N ILE A 39 34.07 -9.56 1.32
CA ILE A 39 34.51 -8.23 0.85
C ILE A 39 34.12 -7.14 1.87
N GLY A 40 32.87 -7.15 2.35
CA GLY A 40 32.42 -6.20 3.37
C GLY A 40 33.22 -6.29 4.67
N LEU A 41 33.58 -7.51 5.10
CA LEU A 41 34.38 -7.73 6.31
C LEU A 41 35.81 -7.16 6.18
N ILE A 42 36.47 -7.41 5.04
CA ILE A 42 37.84 -6.92 4.78
C ILE A 42 37.88 -5.39 4.77
N PHE A 43 36.93 -4.74 4.08
CA PHE A 43 36.84 -3.27 4.03
C PHE A 43 36.47 -2.66 5.39
N GLY A 44 35.61 -3.32 6.17
CA GLY A 44 35.29 -2.88 7.54
C GLY A 44 36.52 -2.86 8.45
N ILE A 45 37.33 -3.92 8.40
CA ILE A 45 38.58 -4.01 9.19
C ILE A 45 39.58 -2.94 8.72
N ALA A 46 39.76 -2.76 7.41
CA ALA A 46 40.69 -1.77 6.87
C ALA A 46 40.30 -0.33 7.26
N SER A 47 39.01 0.02 7.21
CA SER A 47 38.51 1.33 7.65
C SER A 47 38.69 1.54 9.15
N PHE A 48 38.43 0.52 9.97
CA PHE A 48 38.61 0.62 11.42
C PHE A 48 40.08 0.88 11.79
N VAL A 49 41.02 0.14 11.18
CA VAL A 49 42.46 0.35 11.40
C VAL A 49 42.90 1.75 10.95
N PHE A 50 42.35 2.26 9.85
CA PHE A 50 42.64 3.61 9.36
C PHE A 50 42.19 4.70 10.35
N PHE A 51 40.97 4.62 10.87
CA PHE A 51 40.45 5.62 11.83
C PHE A 51 41.19 5.60 13.18
N VAL A 52 41.56 4.41 13.67
CA VAL A 52 42.37 4.27 14.89
C VAL A 52 43.78 4.84 14.68
N GLY A 53 44.39 4.59 13.52
CA GLY A 53 45.70 5.14 13.17
C GLY A 53 45.72 6.67 13.08
N VAL A 54 44.68 7.27 12.50
CA VAL A 54 44.56 8.74 12.43
C VAL A 54 44.33 9.35 13.81
N GLY A 55 43.48 8.72 14.66
CA GLY A 55 43.18 9.20 16.02
C GLY A 55 44.39 9.27 16.96
N LEU A 56 45.42 8.44 16.75
CA LEU A 56 46.66 8.46 17.54
C LEU A 56 47.64 9.58 17.13
N THR A 57 47.42 10.21 15.97
CA THR A 57 48.32 11.26 15.43
C THR A 57 47.79 12.68 15.62
N ALA A 58 46.62 12.84 16.24
CA ALA A 58 46.06 14.16 16.54
C ALA A 58 46.85 14.83 17.69
N PRO A 59 47.35 16.08 17.50
CA PRO A 59 48.04 16.79 18.56
C PRO A 59 47.08 17.11 19.71
N LYS A 60 47.52 16.85 20.95
CA LYS A 60 46.75 17.20 22.16
C LYS A 60 46.72 18.72 22.31
N THR A 61 45.52 19.31 22.23
CA THR A 61 45.26 20.70 22.59
C THR A 61 45.38 20.87 24.11
N THR A 62 46.40 21.59 24.56
CA THR A 62 46.60 21.99 25.96
C THR A 62 45.79 23.25 26.24
N ASN A 63 44.70 23.15 27.00
CA ASN A 63 44.00 24.31 27.55
C ASN A 63 44.59 24.65 28.93
N GLY A 64 45.19 25.85 29.03
CA GLY A 64 45.72 26.41 30.27
C GLY A 64 44.62 26.92 31.20
N ALA A 65 44.82 26.70 32.50
CA ALA A 65 43.94 27.11 33.60
C ALA A 65 44.35 28.47 34.17
N THR A 66 43.36 29.25 34.64
CA THR A 66 43.57 30.31 35.65
C THR A 66 42.32 30.40 36.57
N ASN A 67 42.39 29.74 37.73
CA ASN A 67 42.28 30.27 39.12
C ASN A 67 41.59 31.64 39.33
N THR A 68 40.81 31.99 40.39
CA THR A 68 40.61 31.47 41.76
C THR A 68 39.40 32.20 42.42
N ASN A 69 38.91 31.65 43.55
CA ASN A 69 38.35 32.32 44.75
C ASN A 69 36.82 32.49 44.93
N GLN A 70 36.31 31.70 45.89
CA GLN A 70 35.17 31.93 46.78
C GLN A 70 35.63 32.86 47.95
N PRO A 71 34.75 33.60 48.67
CA PRO A 71 34.09 32.98 49.84
C PRO A 71 32.69 33.55 50.29
N LYS A 72 31.93 32.68 50.98
CA LYS A 72 31.12 32.88 52.22
C LYS A 72 29.74 33.60 52.23
N GLN A 73 28.72 32.77 52.54
CA GLN A 73 27.44 32.93 53.30
C GLN A 73 26.88 34.32 53.68
N THR A 74 25.54 34.51 53.56
CA THR A 74 24.53 34.50 54.66
C THR A 74 23.17 35.14 54.21
N LYS A 75 22.08 34.37 54.30
CA LYS A 75 20.67 34.67 54.70
C LYS A 75 19.71 35.63 53.95
N ASP A 76 18.45 35.18 54.01
CA ASP A 76 17.15 35.84 54.12
C ASP A 76 16.47 36.52 52.90
N GLU A 77 15.41 35.83 52.47
CA GLU A 77 14.04 36.28 52.15
C GLU A 77 13.70 37.29 51.02
N ALA A 78 12.56 36.94 50.39
CA ALA A 78 11.60 37.78 49.67
C ALA A 78 11.90 38.18 48.21
N ASN A 79 11.38 37.34 47.31
CA ASN A 79 10.34 37.71 46.34
C ASN A 79 10.48 39.05 45.59
N ILE A 80 10.98 39.01 44.36
CA ILE A 80 10.44 39.82 43.24
C ILE A 80 10.47 38.97 41.97
N GLU A 81 9.28 38.58 41.52
CA GLU A 81 8.94 38.24 40.14
C GLU A 81 9.47 39.31 39.18
N ALA A 82 10.22 38.88 38.16
CA ALA A 82 9.96 39.21 36.75
C ALA A 82 11.22 38.95 35.91
N SER A 83 10.99 38.35 34.74
CA SER A 83 11.90 38.35 33.59
C SER A 83 12.97 37.26 33.55
N LYS A 84 12.55 36.01 33.32
CA LYS A 84 13.31 35.03 32.51
C LYS A 84 12.44 33.81 32.20
N ASN A 85 11.60 33.93 31.17
CA ASN A 85 11.24 32.77 30.36
C ASN A 85 10.77 33.23 28.98
N GLN A 86 11.74 33.62 28.15
CA GLN A 86 11.60 33.67 26.70
C GLN A 86 12.75 32.88 26.07
N GLN A 87 12.84 31.58 26.39
CA GLN A 87 13.57 30.64 25.53
C GLN A 87 13.18 29.18 25.76
N GLU A 88 11.89 28.90 25.90
CA GLU A 88 11.30 27.57 25.66
C GLU A 88 10.04 27.76 24.80
N LYS A 89 10.25 28.17 23.56
CA LYS A 89 9.21 28.15 22.52
C LYS A 89 9.84 27.83 21.18
N SER A 90 10.33 26.60 21.05
CA SER A 90 10.66 25.96 19.76
C SER A 90 10.91 24.46 19.96
N ALA A 91 9.94 23.75 20.55
CA ALA A 91 9.93 22.28 20.58
C ALA A 91 8.50 21.72 20.58
N GLU A 92 7.55 22.47 20.02
CA GLU A 92 6.15 22.05 19.89
C GLU A 92 5.53 22.74 18.66
N ASP A 93 6.03 22.40 17.47
CA ASP A 93 5.25 22.44 16.22
C ASP A 93 5.96 21.60 15.15
N SER A 94 6.04 20.31 15.42
CA SER A 94 6.19 19.30 14.38
C SER A 94 5.24 18.16 14.72
N THR A 95 4.01 18.55 15.06
CA THR A 95 2.83 17.74 14.77
C THR A 95 2.92 17.43 13.29
N THR A 96 3.27 16.18 13.02
CA THR A 96 3.28 15.56 11.70
C THR A 96 1.93 15.90 11.09
N SER A 97 1.87 16.86 10.16
CA SER A 97 0.68 17.07 9.37
C SER A 97 0.46 15.74 8.67
N LEU A 98 -0.54 14.98 9.12
CA LEU A 98 -1.00 13.82 8.39
C LEU A 98 -1.30 14.36 7.00
N ASP A 99 -0.54 13.86 6.04
CA ASP A 99 -0.72 14.23 4.65
C ASP A 99 -2.10 13.70 4.24
N ASP A 100 -3.12 14.54 4.42
CA ASP A 100 -4.51 14.30 4.06
C ASP A 100 -4.72 14.48 2.55
N THR A 101 -3.63 14.50 1.77
CA THR A 101 -3.72 14.49 0.32
C THR A 101 -4.45 13.25 -0.15
N LEU A 102 -5.55 13.49 -0.85
CA LEU A 102 -6.36 12.49 -1.50
C LEU A 102 -5.91 12.30 -2.95
N TYR A 103 -5.75 11.05 -3.34
CA TYR A 103 -5.33 10.65 -4.68
C TYR A 103 -6.44 9.87 -5.38
N LEU A 104 -6.62 10.11 -6.68
CA LEU A 104 -7.64 9.42 -7.48
C LEU A 104 -7.18 8.00 -7.83
N VAL A 105 -7.98 7.00 -7.49
CA VAL A 105 -7.79 5.64 -7.96
C VAL A 105 -8.31 5.53 -9.40
N ALA A 106 -7.38 5.39 -10.34
CA ALA A 106 -7.71 5.28 -11.76
C ALA A 106 -8.25 3.90 -12.14
N SER A 107 -7.73 2.84 -11.53
CA SER A 107 -8.18 1.47 -11.79
C SER A 107 -7.75 0.50 -10.70
N VAL A 108 -8.51 -0.57 -10.51
CA VAL A 108 -8.14 -1.73 -9.68
C VAL A 108 -7.62 -2.83 -10.60
N THR A 109 -6.41 -3.33 -10.34
CA THR A 109 -5.80 -4.42 -11.12
C THR A 109 -6.22 -5.77 -10.56
N ASP A 110 -6.09 -5.94 -9.24
CA ASP A 110 -6.66 -7.06 -8.50
C ASP A 110 -7.03 -6.62 -7.07
N GLY A 111 -7.58 -7.52 -6.25
CA GLY A 111 -8.09 -7.21 -4.90
C GLY A 111 -7.09 -6.54 -3.95
N ASP A 112 -5.79 -6.70 -4.19
CA ASP A 112 -4.71 -6.12 -3.40
C ASP A 112 -3.83 -5.11 -4.15
N THR A 113 -4.14 -4.82 -5.42
CA THR A 113 -3.30 -4.00 -6.31
C THR A 113 -4.12 -2.99 -7.08
N ILE A 114 -3.81 -1.71 -6.89
CA ILE A 114 -4.50 -0.58 -7.54
C ILE A 114 -3.53 0.30 -8.32
N LYS A 115 -4.07 1.12 -9.22
CA LYS A 115 -3.35 2.19 -9.90
C LYS A 115 -3.92 3.54 -9.50
N VAL A 116 -3.06 4.44 -9.05
CA VAL A 116 -3.43 5.73 -8.49
C VAL A 116 -2.71 6.84 -9.25
N GLU A 117 -3.41 7.94 -9.50
CA GLU A 117 -2.80 9.14 -10.08
C GLU A 117 -2.09 9.95 -9.00
N ILE A 118 -0.76 10.03 -9.09
CA ILE A 118 0.11 10.77 -8.18
C ILE A 118 0.91 11.76 -9.03
N SER A 119 0.69 13.05 -8.82
CA SER A 119 1.38 14.13 -9.54
C SER A 119 1.35 13.98 -11.07
N GLY A 120 0.18 13.62 -11.62
CA GLY A 120 -0.05 13.42 -13.06
C GLY A 120 0.57 12.14 -13.63
N LYS A 121 1.07 11.22 -12.79
CA LYS A 121 1.59 9.91 -13.19
C LYS A 121 0.75 8.80 -12.60
N LEU A 122 0.59 7.72 -13.36
CA LEU A 122 -0.09 6.52 -12.89
C LEU A 122 0.89 5.61 -12.15
N GLU A 123 0.73 5.50 -10.83
CA GLU A 123 1.56 4.67 -9.96
C GLU A 123 0.80 3.40 -9.55
N ALA A 124 1.48 2.26 -9.63
CA ALA A 124 0.94 0.99 -9.13
C ALA A 124 1.21 0.86 -7.63
N ILE A 125 0.18 0.53 -6.86
CA ILE A 125 0.21 0.38 -5.42
C ILE A 125 -0.12 -1.07 -5.06
N ARG A 126 0.74 -1.72 -4.27
CA ARG A 126 0.45 -3.00 -3.60
C ARG A 126 0.07 -2.72 -2.15
N LEU A 127 -1.10 -3.18 -1.76
CA LEU A 127 -1.65 -2.95 -0.43
C LEU A 127 -0.83 -3.72 0.61
N VAL A 128 -0.35 -3.04 1.64
CA VAL A 128 0.43 -3.70 2.72
C VAL A 128 -0.48 -4.55 3.59
N GLY A 129 0.01 -5.74 4.00
CA GLY A 129 -0.60 -6.57 5.03
C GLY A 129 -1.74 -7.49 4.58
N ILE A 130 -2.08 -7.49 3.30
CA ILE A 130 -3.19 -8.31 2.77
C ILE A 130 -2.72 -9.15 1.58
N ASP A 131 -3.35 -10.30 1.37
CA ASP A 131 -3.22 -11.08 0.13
C ASP A 131 -4.62 -11.55 -0.31
N THR A 132 -4.98 -11.24 -1.55
CA THR A 132 -6.27 -11.64 -2.13
C THR A 132 -6.09 -12.85 -3.03
N PRO A 133 -7.07 -13.76 -3.14
CA PRO A 133 -6.95 -14.91 -4.01
C PRO A 133 -6.72 -14.47 -5.47
N GLU A 134 -5.76 -15.09 -6.14
CA GLU A 134 -5.22 -14.69 -7.44
C GLU A 134 -6.25 -14.88 -8.58
N THR A 135 -6.36 -13.86 -9.45
CA THR A 135 -7.27 -13.90 -10.62
C THR A 135 -6.62 -13.59 -11.95
N VAL A 136 -5.40 -13.04 -11.98
CA VAL A 136 -4.86 -12.39 -13.18
C VAL A 136 -3.58 -13.03 -13.73
N ASP A 137 -2.90 -13.92 -13.00
CA ASP A 137 -1.75 -14.66 -13.52
C ASP A 137 -2.19 -15.70 -14.58
N PRO A 138 -1.90 -15.50 -15.88
CA PRO A 138 -2.35 -16.42 -16.95
C PRO A 138 -1.74 -17.82 -16.86
N ARG A 139 -0.75 -18.02 -15.98
CA ARG A 139 -0.06 -19.30 -15.77
C ARG A 139 -0.68 -20.11 -14.63
N LYS A 140 -1.62 -19.53 -13.89
CA LYS A 140 -2.26 -20.15 -12.72
C LYS A 140 -3.77 -20.20 -12.94
N PRO A 141 -4.46 -21.19 -12.37
CA PRO A 141 -5.90 -21.14 -12.31
C PRO A 141 -6.36 -19.97 -11.44
N VAL A 142 -7.57 -19.48 -11.73
CA VAL A 142 -8.27 -18.54 -10.84
C VAL A 142 -8.55 -19.24 -9.52
N GLN A 143 -8.07 -18.64 -8.44
CA GLN A 143 -8.27 -19.15 -7.08
C GLN A 143 -9.71 -18.94 -6.62
N CYS A 144 -10.19 -19.84 -5.77
CA CYS A 144 -11.48 -19.68 -5.13
C CYS A 144 -11.59 -18.31 -4.44
N PHE A 145 -12.72 -17.63 -4.64
CA PHE A 145 -13.01 -16.28 -4.14
C PHE A 145 -12.21 -15.12 -4.73
N GLY A 146 -11.34 -15.37 -5.72
CA GLY A 146 -10.52 -14.32 -6.31
C GLY A 146 -11.36 -13.28 -7.04
N LYS A 147 -12.36 -13.72 -7.82
CA LYS A 147 -13.22 -12.80 -8.58
C LYS A 147 -13.99 -11.88 -7.63
N GLU A 148 -14.54 -12.45 -6.57
CA GLU A 148 -15.27 -11.74 -5.52
C GLU A 148 -14.39 -10.71 -4.82
N ALA A 149 -13.14 -11.06 -4.49
CA ALA A 149 -12.16 -10.12 -3.92
C ALA A 149 -11.83 -8.97 -4.87
N SER A 150 -11.56 -9.28 -6.13
CA SER A 150 -11.28 -8.30 -7.18
C SER A 150 -12.45 -7.34 -7.39
N ASP A 151 -13.68 -7.87 -7.43
CA ASP A 151 -14.90 -7.09 -7.65
C ASP A 151 -15.29 -6.26 -6.43
N ARG A 152 -15.01 -6.75 -5.22
CA ARG A 152 -15.17 -5.98 -4.00
C ARG A 152 -14.23 -4.78 -3.97
N ALA A 153 -12.97 -4.95 -4.34
CA ALA A 153 -12.02 -3.85 -4.44
C ALA A 153 -12.44 -2.85 -5.53
N LYS A 154 -12.84 -3.33 -6.71
CA LYS A 154 -13.37 -2.46 -7.79
C LYS A 154 -14.57 -1.65 -7.33
N MET A 155 -15.51 -2.28 -6.62
CA MET A 155 -16.72 -1.65 -6.09
C MET A 155 -16.40 -0.51 -5.13
N ILE A 156 -15.40 -0.68 -4.27
CA ILE A 156 -15.09 0.32 -3.24
C ILE A 156 -14.13 1.39 -3.76
N LEU A 157 -13.18 1.05 -4.63
CA LEU A 157 -12.06 1.94 -4.93
C LEU A 157 -12.12 2.60 -6.31
N THR A 158 -12.82 2.05 -7.30
CA THR A 158 -12.78 2.60 -8.67
C THR A 158 -13.33 4.02 -8.71
N GLU A 159 -12.57 4.94 -9.31
CA GLU A 159 -12.90 6.37 -9.40
C GLU A 159 -13.09 7.06 -8.04
N GLN A 160 -12.67 6.42 -6.93
CA GLN A 160 -12.67 7.03 -5.61
C GLN A 160 -11.36 7.74 -5.32
N LYS A 161 -11.43 8.69 -4.38
CA LYS A 161 -10.27 9.34 -3.80
C LYS A 161 -9.87 8.62 -2.52
N VAL A 162 -8.57 8.43 -2.35
CA VAL A 162 -8.03 7.72 -1.19
C VAL A 162 -6.81 8.44 -0.64
N ARG A 163 -6.60 8.34 0.67
CA ARG A 163 -5.34 8.70 1.29
C ARG A 163 -4.41 7.49 1.26
N LEU A 164 -3.15 7.73 0.92
CA LEU A 164 -2.11 6.71 0.88
C LEU A 164 -1.14 6.89 2.03
N GLU A 165 -0.94 5.85 2.82
CA GLU A 165 -0.02 5.90 3.96
C GLU A 165 1.14 4.93 3.75
N LYS A 166 2.37 5.44 3.93
CA LYS A 166 3.58 4.64 3.92
C LYS A 166 3.81 4.00 5.29
N ASP A 167 4.17 2.73 5.28
CA ASP A 167 4.73 2.06 6.45
C ASP A 167 6.25 2.25 6.50
N LEU A 168 6.77 2.85 7.57
CA LEU A 168 8.21 3.06 7.75
C LEU A 168 8.97 1.77 8.09
N THR A 169 8.27 0.71 8.51
CA THR A 169 8.85 -0.62 8.74
C THR A 169 9.02 -1.42 7.45
N GLN A 170 8.42 -0.95 6.34
CA GLN A 170 8.43 -1.60 5.04
C GLN A 170 9.26 -0.80 4.04
N ASN A 171 9.66 -1.46 2.96
CA ASN A 171 10.30 -0.79 1.84
C ASN A 171 9.32 0.17 1.14
N GLU A 172 9.87 1.13 0.39
CA GLU A 172 9.07 2.06 -0.42
C GLU A 172 8.30 1.34 -1.53
N ARG A 173 8.97 0.38 -2.18
CA ARG A 173 8.46 -0.41 -3.30
C ARG A 173 8.79 -1.88 -3.10
N ASP A 174 7.98 -2.74 -3.72
CA ASP A 174 8.28 -4.16 -3.83
C ASP A 174 9.28 -4.47 -4.97
N LYS A 175 9.59 -5.76 -5.15
CA LYS A 175 10.52 -6.23 -6.20
C LYS A 175 10.02 -6.00 -7.63
N TYR A 176 8.73 -5.69 -7.83
CA TYR A 176 8.12 -5.37 -9.11
C TYR A 176 8.00 -3.86 -9.33
N GLY A 177 8.47 -3.05 -8.38
CA GLY A 177 8.43 -1.59 -8.46
C GLY A 177 7.08 -0.99 -8.07
N ARG A 178 6.15 -1.74 -7.49
CA ARG A 178 4.87 -1.18 -6.97
C ARG A 178 5.12 -0.49 -5.63
N LEU A 179 4.52 0.66 -5.40
CA LEU A 179 4.56 1.34 -4.09
C LEU A 179 3.84 0.49 -3.04
N LEU A 180 4.42 0.41 -1.85
CA LEU A 180 3.81 -0.26 -0.71
C LEU A 180 3.07 0.78 0.15
N ARG A 181 1.73 0.65 0.24
CA ARG A 181 0.88 1.59 0.99
C ARG A 181 -0.27 0.90 1.72
N PHE A 182 -0.71 1.53 2.81
CA PHE A 182 -2.07 1.38 3.30
C PHE A 182 -2.97 2.38 2.57
N VAL A 183 -4.20 1.95 2.29
CA VAL A 183 -5.21 2.75 1.61
C VAL A 183 -6.31 3.10 2.60
N PHE A 184 -6.59 4.39 2.73
CA PHE A 184 -7.67 4.90 3.56
C PHE A 184 -8.72 5.59 2.69
N LEU A 185 -9.98 5.27 2.91
CA LEU A 185 -11.12 5.95 2.28
C LEU A 185 -11.26 7.37 2.86
N GLU A 186 -12.04 8.22 2.20
CA GLU A 186 -12.28 9.61 2.65
C GLU A 186 -12.85 9.70 4.08
N ASP A 187 -13.61 8.69 4.52
CA ASP A 187 -14.18 8.61 5.87
C ASP A 187 -13.18 8.10 6.94
N GLY A 188 -11.93 7.86 6.57
CA GLY A 188 -10.90 7.33 7.45
C GLY A 188 -10.88 5.80 7.57
N THR A 189 -11.76 5.08 6.87
CA THR A 189 -11.75 3.62 6.87
C THR A 189 -10.47 3.07 6.26
N ASN A 190 -9.73 2.24 7.01
CA ASN A 190 -8.61 1.47 6.49
C ASN A 190 -9.14 0.36 5.56
N PHE A 191 -9.00 0.57 4.25
CA PHE A 191 -9.50 -0.36 3.24
C PHE A 191 -8.82 -1.73 3.32
N ASN A 192 -7.51 -1.77 3.59
CA ASN A 192 -6.76 -3.01 3.73
C ASN A 192 -7.36 -3.89 4.85
N LYS A 193 -7.58 -3.30 6.04
CA LYS A 193 -8.23 -3.99 7.16
C LYS A 193 -9.64 -4.43 6.81
N LYS A 194 -10.41 -3.58 6.11
CA LYS A 194 -11.78 -3.88 5.68
C LYS A 194 -11.86 -5.11 4.78
N MET A 195 -10.92 -5.25 3.84
CA MET A 195 -10.88 -6.43 2.95
C MET A 195 -10.68 -7.73 3.74
N ILE A 196 -9.83 -7.73 4.76
CA ILE A 196 -9.66 -8.87 5.65
C ILE A 196 -10.94 -9.11 6.48
N LEU A 197 -11.44 -8.07 7.15
CA LEU A 197 -12.58 -8.17 8.06
C LEU A 197 -13.87 -8.65 7.37
N ASP A 198 -14.06 -8.25 6.12
CA ASP A 198 -15.20 -8.65 5.28
C ASP A 198 -14.99 -10.04 4.64
N GLY A 199 -13.81 -10.67 4.81
CA GLY A 199 -13.50 -12.02 4.32
C GLY A 199 -13.08 -12.09 2.84
N TYR A 200 -12.52 -11.02 2.28
CA TYR A 200 -12.06 -10.96 0.89
C TYR A 200 -10.54 -11.06 0.73
N ALA A 201 -9.79 -11.05 1.83
CA ALA A 201 -8.34 -11.19 1.82
C ALA A 201 -7.86 -11.96 3.06
N HIS A 202 -6.72 -12.61 2.92
CA HIS A 202 -5.94 -13.13 4.04
C HIS A 202 -5.05 -12.05 4.64
N GLU A 203 -4.74 -12.16 5.93
CA GLU A 203 -3.63 -11.43 6.52
C GLU A 203 -2.31 -11.90 5.91
N TYR A 204 -1.44 -10.97 5.54
CA TYR A 204 -0.18 -11.31 4.90
C TYR A 204 1.01 -10.57 5.50
N THR A 205 1.82 -11.32 6.24
CA THR A 205 3.11 -10.87 6.77
C THR A 205 4.26 -11.37 5.89
N TYR A 206 4.84 -10.47 5.11
CA TYR A 206 5.96 -10.81 4.22
C TYR A 206 7.25 -11.09 5.02
N GLN A 207 7.84 -12.27 4.80
CA GLN A 207 9.14 -12.68 5.39
C GLN A 207 9.22 -12.53 6.92
N SER A 208 8.10 -12.70 7.61
CA SER A 208 7.99 -12.51 9.06
C SER A 208 8.36 -11.09 9.54
N ASN A 209 8.38 -10.10 8.64
CA ASN A 209 8.62 -8.71 9.00
C ASN A 209 7.30 -8.04 9.41
N PRO A 210 7.14 -7.66 10.68
CA PRO A 210 5.91 -7.01 11.13
C PRO A 210 5.72 -5.63 10.49
N TYR A 211 4.47 -5.30 10.19
CA TYR A 211 4.04 -4.01 9.67
C TYR A 211 3.15 -3.28 10.70
N LYS A 212 2.97 -1.97 10.52
CA LYS A 212 2.35 -1.05 11.48
C LYS A 212 1.02 -1.55 12.08
N TYR A 213 0.16 -2.14 11.25
CA TYR A 213 -1.20 -2.58 11.62
C TYR A 213 -1.35 -4.10 11.77
N GLN A 214 -0.26 -4.86 11.84
CA GLN A 214 -0.31 -6.33 11.77
C GLN A 214 -1.24 -6.95 12.82
N GLN A 215 -1.18 -6.49 14.06
CA GLN A 215 -2.02 -7.05 15.12
C GLN A 215 -3.50 -6.84 14.84
N GLU A 216 -3.89 -5.66 14.33
CA GLU A 216 -5.27 -5.37 13.97
C GLU A 216 -5.77 -6.20 12.78
N PHE A 217 -4.88 -6.51 11.84
CA PHE A 217 -5.23 -7.28 10.64
C PHE A 217 -5.39 -8.76 10.99
N LYS A 218 -4.52 -9.30 11.85
CA LYS A 218 -4.67 -10.67 12.41
C LYS A 218 -5.97 -10.83 13.18
N GLU A 219 -6.33 -9.84 13.98
CA GLU A 219 -7.60 -9.84 14.72
C GLU A 219 -8.80 -9.71 13.76
N ALA A 220 -8.70 -8.90 12.72
CA ALA A 220 -9.74 -8.81 11.69
C ALA A 220 -9.95 -10.14 10.95
N GLU A 221 -8.86 -10.86 10.65
CA GLU A 221 -8.92 -12.18 10.01
C GLU A 221 -9.61 -13.19 10.91
N LYS A 222 -9.21 -13.25 12.18
CA LYS A 222 -9.87 -14.09 13.20
C LYS A 222 -11.37 -13.83 13.26
N GLN A 223 -11.78 -12.56 13.29
CA GLN A 223 -13.21 -12.19 13.28
C GLN A 223 -13.93 -12.63 12.00
N ALA A 224 -13.28 -12.52 10.84
CA ALA A 224 -13.85 -12.97 9.58
C ALA A 224 -14.03 -14.49 9.54
N ILE A 225 -13.08 -15.25 10.09
CA ILE A 225 -13.15 -16.72 10.25
C ILE A 225 -14.30 -17.10 11.17
N GLU A 226 -14.36 -16.54 12.39
CA GLU A 226 -15.40 -16.85 13.38
C GLU A 226 -16.81 -16.52 12.87
N ALA A 227 -16.94 -15.46 12.08
CA ALA A 227 -18.18 -15.04 11.46
C ALA A 227 -18.47 -15.74 10.10
N ASN A 228 -17.62 -16.67 9.65
CA ASN A 228 -17.74 -17.38 8.36
C ASN A 228 -17.95 -16.43 7.17
N ARG A 229 -17.22 -15.31 7.13
CA ARG A 229 -17.38 -14.28 6.09
C ARG A 229 -16.58 -14.61 4.83
N GLY A 230 -17.16 -14.32 3.68
CA GLY A 230 -16.48 -14.40 2.39
C GLY A 230 -15.79 -15.75 2.15
N LEU A 231 -14.48 -15.72 1.88
CA LEU A 231 -13.67 -16.90 1.59
C LEU A 231 -13.66 -17.93 2.73
N TRP A 232 -13.98 -17.51 3.97
CA TRP A 232 -14.06 -18.38 5.14
C TRP A 232 -15.37 -19.18 5.22
N SER A 233 -16.41 -18.82 4.47
CA SER A 233 -17.65 -19.59 4.43
C SER A 233 -17.40 -20.98 3.85
N ALA A 234 -17.99 -22.01 4.47
CA ALA A 234 -17.98 -23.38 3.96
C ALA A 234 -18.62 -23.51 2.55
N SER A 235 -19.55 -22.61 2.21
CA SER A 235 -20.17 -22.56 0.88
C SER A 235 -19.36 -21.79 -0.16
N ALA A 236 -18.24 -21.18 0.25
CA ALA A 236 -17.29 -20.51 -0.64
C ALA A 236 -16.04 -21.38 -0.78
N CYS A 237 -15.04 -21.19 0.09
CA CYS A 237 -13.77 -21.91 0.04
C CYS A 237 -13.42 -22.62 1.37
N GLY A 238 -14.16 -22.36 2.45
CA GLY A 238 -13.82 -22.85 3.78
C GLY A 238 -12.44 -22.41 4.27
N GLY A 239 -11.92 -21.29 3.76
CA GLY A 239 -10.59 -20.78 4.05
C GLY A 239 -9.45 -21.31 3.16
N ASP A 240 -9.69 -22.30 2.30
CA ASP A 240 -8.69 -22.83 1.37
C ASP A 240 -8.91 -22.30 -0.05
N THR A 241 -8.14 -21.27 -0.39
CA THR A 241 -8.23 -20.59 -1.69
C THR A 241 -7.37 -21.26 -2.77
N THR A 242 -6.60 -22.30 -2.41
CA THR A 242 -5.76 -23.04 -3.37
C THR A 242 -6.56 -23.95 -4.29
N GLN A 243 -7.82 -24.20 -3.94
CA GLN A 243 -8.75 -24.92 -4.80
C GLN A 243 -9.17 -24.04 -5.97
N GLU A 244 -9.19 -24.64 -7.17
CA GLU A 244 -9.83 -24.01 -8.33
C GLU A 244 -11.26 -23.60 -7.98
N ALA A 245 -11.67 -22.41 -8.41
CA ALA A 245 -13.03 -21.93 -8.19
C ALA A 245 -14.03 -22.98 -8.70
N THR A 246 -14.61 -23.75 -7.78
CA THR A 246 -15.60 -24.75 -8.14
C THR A 246 -16.85 -24.00 -8.58
N THR A 247 -17.27 -24.24 -9.82
CA THR A 247 -18.59 -23.81 -10.26
C THR A 247 -19.60 -24.46 -9.30
N PRO A 248 -20.57 -23.73 -8.72
CA PRO A 248 -21.47 -24.31 -7.73
C PRO A 248 -22.19 -25.50 -8.33
N THR A 249 -21.84 -26.71 -7.85
CA THR A 249 -22.58 -27.93 -8.11
C THR A 249 -23.97 -27.72 -7.53
N GLN A 250 -24.93 -27.56 -8.42
CA GLN A 250 -26.35 -27.66 -8.10
C GLN A 250 -26.58 -28.99 -7.38
N ASN A 251 -26.73 -28.95 -6.05
CA ASN A 251 -27.30 -30.06 -5.32
C ASN A 251 -28.79 -30.14 -5.68
N THR A 252 -29.07 -30.91 -6.72
CA THR A 252 -30.39 -31.42 -7.05
C THR A 252 -30.88 -32.34 -5.94
N SER A 253 -31.98 -31.97 -5.29
CA SER A 253 -32.95 -32.96 -4.82
C SER A 253 -34.33 -32.31 -4.62
N GLY A 254 -35.30 -32.74 -5.44
CA GLY A 254 -36.72 -32.79 -5.06
C GLY A 254 -37.69 -31.80 -5.70
N GLY A 255 -38.34 -32.21 -6.80
CA GLY A 255 -39.81 -32.25 -6.84
C GLY A 255 -40.59 -31.27 -7.72
N SER A 256 -40.98 -31.75 -8.90
CA SER A 256 -42.21 -31.48 -9.67
C SER A 256 -42.35 -30.21 -10.54
N SER A 257 -42.30 -30.48 -11.85
CA SER A 257 -42.98 -29.75 -12.93
C SER A 257 -44.51 -30.00 -12.88
N PRO A 258 -45.36 -29.12 -13.44
CA PRO A 258 -45.71 -29.30 -14.86
C PRO A 258 -45.80 -28.02 -15.70
N THR A 259 -45.21 -28.12 -16.90
CA THR A 259 -45.73 -27.85 -18.26
C THR A 259 -46.67 -26.65 -18.59
N ALA A 260 -46.29 -25.98 -19.69
CA ALA A 260 -47.10 -25.20 -20.68
C ALA A 260 -47.46 -23.74 -20.31
N THR A 261 -47.32 -22.68 -21.12
CA THR A 261 -47.20 -22.48 -22.59
C THR A 261 -46.74 -21.02 -22.84
N GLN A 262 -45.86 -20.76 -23.81
CA GLN A 262 -45.72 -19.44 -24.48
C GLN A 262 -46.60 -19.47 -25.75
N PRO A 263 -47.17 -18.37 -26.30
CA PRO A 263 -46.33 -17.36 -26.98
C PRO A 263 -46.89 -15.91 -27.12
N THR A 264 -46.05 -15.03 -27.68
CA THR A 264 -46.30 -13.80 -28.48
C THR A 264 -46.04 -12.40 -27.87
N THR A 265 -45.03 -11.73 -28.45
CA THR A 265 -44.86 -10.27 -28.66
C THR A 265 -45.51 -9.91 -30.02
N PRO A 266 -45.77 -8.65 -30.46
CA PRO A 266 -45.37 -7.33 -29.94
C PRO A 266 -46.50 -6.28 -29.88
N THR A 267 -46.27 -5.11 -29.26
CA THR A 267 -46.69 -3.74 -29.70
C THR A 267 -46.28 -2.68 -28.66
N LEU A 268 -45.76 -1.54 -29.12
CA LEU A 268 -45.49 -0.29 -28.40
C LEU A 268 -46.00 0.88 -29.28
N PRO A 269 -46.27 2.13 -28.83
CA PRO A 269 -46.66 2.70 -27.51
C PRO A 269 -48.03 3.45 -27.58
N PRO A 270 -48.45 4.18 -26.53
CA PRO A 270 -48.17 5.63 -26.53
C PRO A 270 -47.65 6.19 -25.20
N SER A 271 -46.99 7.34 -25.33
CA SER A 271 -46.28 8.15 -24.37
C SER A 271 -46.99 8.37 -23.03
N THR A 272 -46.29 8.02 -21.95
CA THR A 272 -46.42 8.71 -20.66
C THR A 272 -45.08 9.28 -20.28
N THR A 273 -45.06 10.59 -20.03
CA THR A 273 -43.92 11.34 -19.52
C THR A 273 -43.63 10.90 -18.09
N THR A 274 -43.03 9.72 -17.94
CA THR A 274 -42.39 9.29 -16.70
C THR A 274 -41.03 9.97 -16.68
N THR A 275 -40.70 10.67 -15.60
CA THR A 275 -39.35 11.21 -15.37
C THR A 275 -38.38 10.03 -15.26
N THR A 276 -37.95 9.51 -16.41
CA THR A 276 -37.01 8.40 -16.51
C THR A 276 -35.64 8.92 -16.15
N LEU A 277 -35.11 8.41 -15.04
CA LEU A 277 -33.72 8.61 -14.66
C LEU A 277 -32.80 8.25 -15.86
N PRO A 278 -31.81 9.10 -16.20
CA PRO A 278 -30.97 8.86 -17.37
C PRO A 278 -30.05 7.66 -17.13
N VAL A 279 -29.62 6.99 -18.20
CA VAL A 279 -28.46 6.09 -18.13
C VAL A 279 -27.19 6.93 -17.92
N LYS A 280 -26.32 6.49 -17.02
CA LYS A 280 -25.07 7.21 -16.69
C LYS A 280 -23.88 6.53 -17.36
N LYS A 281 -23.10 7.27 -18.16
CA LYS A 281 -21.76 6.84 -18.59
C LYS A 281 -20.69 7.43 -17.69
N SER A 282 -19.92 6.59 -16.99
CA SER A 282 -18.77 7.04 -16.20
C SER A 282 -17.67 7.64 -17.10
N LYS A 283 -16.68 8.31 -16.50
CA LYS A 283 -15.50 8.81 -17.24
C LYS A 283 -14.67 7.69 -17.85
N THR A 284 -14.69 6.51 -17.24
CA THR A 284 -14.09 5.26 -17.75
C THR A 284 -14.94 4.54 -18.80
N SER A 285 -15.97 5.22 -19.35
CA SER A 285 -16.86 4.69 -20.39
C SER A 285 -17.70 3.48 -19.97
N ILE A 286 -18.05 3.36 -18.68
CA ILE A 286 -18.95 2.30 -18.19
C ILE A 286 -20.39 2.83 -18.11
N CYS A 287 -21.34 2.11 -18.68
CA CYS A 287 -22.75 2.48 -18.75
C CYS A 287 -23.56 1.84 -17.60
N HIS A 288 -24.26 2.67 -16.84
CA HIS A 288 -25.09 2.24 -15.71
C HIS A 288 -26.56 2.64 -15.94
N ALA A 289 -27.44 1.64 -16.08
CA ALA A 289 -28.88 1.87 -16.14
C ALA A 289 -29.47 2.12 -14.74
N PRO A 290 -30.56 2.90 -14.62
CA PRO A 290 -31.28 3.07 -13.37
C PRO A 290 -31.61 1.74 -12.71
N GLY A 291 -31.39 1.63 -11.40
CA GLY A 291 -31.64 0.40 -10.61
C GLY A 291 -30.51 -0.63 -10.64
N THR A 292 -29.45 -0.42 -11.43
CA THR A 292 -28.25 -1.28 -11.37
C THR A 292 -27.40 -0.97 -10.13
N THR A 293 -26.64 -1.95 -9.64
CA THR A 293 -25.84 -1.89 -8.40
C THR A 293 -25.00 -0.62 -8.26
N TYR A 294 -24.42 -0.16 -9.36
CA TYR A 294 -23.48 0.97 -9.38
C TYR A 294 -24.11 2.30 -9.78
N TYR A 295 -25.40 2.33 -10.14
CA TYR A 295 -26.07 3.51 -10.69
C TYR A 295 -26.01 4.74 -9.74
N ASN A 296 -26.24 4.53 -8.45
CA ASN A 296 -26.23 5.61 -7.46
C ASN A 296 -24.80 6.04 -7.07
N GLN A 297 -23.79 5.21 -7.36
CA GLN A 297 -22.39 5.48 -7.03
C GLN A 297 -21.69 6.29 -8.14
N THR A 298 -22.21 6.26 -9.36
CA THR A 298 -21.70 7.09 -10.46
C THR A 298 -22.17 8.54 -10.28
N ILE A 299 -21.36 9.36 -9.61
CA ILE A 299 -21.65 10.78 -9.33
C ILE A 299 -21.27 11.68 -10.52
N TYR A 300 -20.17 11.38 -11.22
CA TYR A 300 -19.73 12.11 -12.42
C TYR A 300 -20.00 11.28 -13.67
N PHE A 301 -20.88 11.76 -14.54
CA PHE A 301 -21.31 11.00 -15.71
C PHE A 301 -21.74 11.88 -16.89
N THR A 302 -21.73 11.28 -18.08
CA THR A 302 -22.46 11.77 -19.25
C THR A 302 -23.82 11.05 -19.31
N PRO A 303 -24.95 11.77 -19.35
CA PRO A 303 -26.28 11.16 -19.41
C PRO A 303 -26.61 10.65 -20.82
N TYR A 304 -27.34 9.53 -20.89
CA TYR A 304 -27.93 8.94 -22.09
C TYR A 304 -29.38 8.55 -21.81
N ASN A 305 -30.23 8.48 -22.83
CA ASN A 305 -31.63 8.13 -22.64
C ASN A 305 -31.83 6.62 -22.44
N THR A 306 -31.00 5.82 -23.11
CA THR A 306 -31.06 4.36 -23.05
C THR A 306 -29.67 3.76 -22.83
N ILE A 307 -29.65 2.47 -22.44
CA ILE A 307 -28.38 1.75 -22.27
C ILE A 307 -27.69 1.57 -23.61
N ASP A 308 -28.46 1.31 -24.67
CA ASP A 308 -27.94 1.10 -26.02
C ASP A 308 -27.27 2.36 -26.57
N GLU A 309 -27.87 3.54 -26.37
CA GLU A 309 -27.28 4.82 -26.77
C GLU A 309 -25.92 5.07 -26.08
N CYS A 310 -25.82 4.69 -24.80
CA CYS A 310 -24.56 4.75 -24.07
C CYS A 310 -23.51 3.79 -24.65
N LEU A 311 -23.91 2.59 -25.06
CA LEU A 311 -23.00 1.62 -25.68
C LEU A 311 -22.54 2.07 -27.07
N ASP A 312 -23.45 2.59 -27.91
CA ASP A 312 -23.14 3.13 -29.24
C ASP A 312 -22.18 4.33 -29.17
N SER A 313 -22.20 5.07 -28.06
CA SER A 313 -21.24 6.16 -27.79
C SER A 313 -19.82 5.69 -27.41
N GLY A 314 -19.52 4.40 -27.58
CA GLY A 314 -18.26 3.77 -27.17
C GLY A 314 -18.21 3.38 -25.69
N GLY A 315 -19.37 3.29 -25.03
CA GLY A 315 -19.47 2.79 -23.66
C GLY A 315 -19.45 1.27 -23.57
N ARG A 316 -19.28 0.73 -22.37
CA ARG A 316 -19.35 -0.71 -22.08
C ARG A 316 -20.18 -0.99 -20.84
N LEU A 317 -20.77 -2.18 -20.76
CA LEU A 317 -21.46 -2.63 -19.55
C LEU A 317 -20.47 -2.92 -18.41
N PRO A 318 -20.89 -2.84 -17.14
CA PRO A 318 -20.11 -3.31 -16.01
C PRO A 318 -19.76 -4.80 -16.18
N LEU A 319 -18.56 -5.20 -15.77
CA LEU A 319 -18.17 -6.61 -15.76
C LEU A 319 -19.07 -7.36 -14.76
N ARG A 320 -19.72 -8.43 -15.22
CA ARG A 320 -20.48 -9.35 -14.36
C ARG A 320 -19.55 -10.21 -13.53
#